data_AF-A0A3S5DVS9-F1
#
_entry.id   AF-A0A3S5DVS9-F1
#
_cell.length_a   1.000
_cell.length_b   1.000
_cell.length_c   1.000
_cell.angle_alpha   90.00
_cell.angle_beta   90.00
_cell.angle_gamma   90.00
#
_symmetry.space_group_name_H-M   'P 1'
#
loop_
_entity.id
_entity.type
_entity.pdbx_description
1 polymer ?
#
loop_
_entity_poly.entity_id
_entity_poly.type
_entity_poly.pdbx_seq_one_letter_code
_entity_poly.pdbx_strand_id
1 'polypeptide(L)' 'MIAIELFEDGDHSKPDAKLTAEIVARARDKGLILLSCGPYYNVLRILVPLTIEDAQIRQGLEIISQCFDEAKQ' A
#
# COMPACT_ATOMS: atom_id res chain seq x y z
N MET A 1 -13.96 2.29 0.63
CA MET A 1 -12.99 1.87 -0.40
C MET A 1 -12.11 3.06 -0.71
N ILE A 2 -10.83 3.00 -0.36
CA ILE A 2 -9.85 4.07 -0.55
C ILE A 2 -8.61 3.48 -1.23
N ALA A 3 -7.86 4.29 -1.94
CA ALA A 3 -6.60 3.88 -2.56
C ALA A 3 -5.53 4.97 -2.41
N ILE A 4 -4.28 4.56 -2.55
CA ILE A 4 -3.10 5.44 -2.55
C ILE A 4 -2.39 5.22 -3.87
N GLU A 5 -2.21 6.28 -4.65
CA GLU A 5 -1.47 6.22 -5.92
C GLU A 5 -0.05 6.73 -5.70
N LEU A 6 0.94 5.97 -6.18
CA LEU A 6 2.36 6.25 -5.98
C LEU A 6 3.01 6.75 -7.26
N PHE A 7 3.89 7.73 -7.10
CA PHE A 7 4.61 8.40 -8.17
C PHE A 7 6.06 8.62 -7.77
N GLU A 8 6.97 8.51 -8.72
CA GLU A 8 8.40 8.72 -8.50
C GLU A 8 8.66 10.18 -8.14
N ASP A 9 9.30 10.45 -7.00
CA ASP A 9 9.67 11.79 -6.53
C ASP A 9 8.52 12.83 -6.52
N GLY A 10 7.26 12.36 -6.45
CA GLY A 10 6.08 13.21 -6.53
C GLY A 10 5.71 13.72 -7.93
N ASP A 11 6.37 13.22 -8.98
CA ASP A 11 6.06 13.56 -10.38
C ASP A 11 4.88 12.73 -10.89
N HIS A 12 3.71 13.35 -11.02
CA HIS A 12 2.48 12.71 -11.49
C HIS A 12 2.55 12.13 -12.92
N SER A 13 3.61 12.44 -13.69
CA SER A 13 3.84 11.82 -15.00
C SER A 13 4.58 10.47 -14.93
N LYS A 14 5.06 10.09 -13.73
CA LYS A 14 5.87 8.89 -13.50
C LYS A 14 5.23 7.96 -12.44
N PRO A 15 4.27 7.12 -12.84
CA PRO A 15 3.69 6.09 -11.97
C PRO A 15 4.74 5.14 -11.39
N ASP A 16 4.79 4.98 -10.07
CA ASP A 16 5.80 4.14 -9.41
C ASP A 16 5.29 2.72 -9.13
N ALA A 17 5.25 1.90 -10.18
CA ALA A 17 4.84 0.50 -10.08
C ALA A 17 5.79 -0.34 -9.23
N LYS A 18 7.08 0.02 -9.20
CA LYS A 18 8.12 -0.73 -8.50
C LYS A 18 7.94 -0.61 -7.00
N LEU A 19 7.80 0.62 -6.49
CA LEU A 19 7.52 0.86 -5.08
C LEU A 19 6.20 0.21 -4.68
N THR A 20 5.15 0.32 -5.50
CA THR A 20 3.86 -0.33 -5.20
C THR A 20 4.02 -1.84 -5.03
N ALA A 21 4.72 -2.52 -5.95
CA ALA A 21 4.95 -3.97 -5.86
C ALA A 21 5.79 -4.35 -4.63
N GLU A 22 6.80 -3.55 -4.30
CA GLU A 22 7.62 -3.74 -3.11
C GLU A 22 6.80 -3.62 -1.80
N ILE A 23 5.97 -2.58 -1.68
CA ILE A 23 5.10 -2.39 -0.51
C ILE A 23 4.12 -3.57 -0.37
N VAL A 24 3.53 -4.04 -1.47
CA VAL A 24 2.62 -5.21 -1.45
C VAL A 24 3.36 -6.46 -0.96
N ALA A 25 4.58 -6.72 -1.45
CA ALA A 25 5.38 -7.86 -1.03
C ALA A 25 5.73 -7.80 0.47
N ARG A 26 6.23 -6.65 0.94
CA ARG A 26 6.58 -6.44 2.36
C ARG A 26 5.37 -6.56 3.27
N ALA A 27 4.23 -5.98 2.88
CA ALA A 27 2.98 -6.08 3.64
C ALA A 27 2.55 -7.55 3.80
N ARG A 28 2.62 -8.33 2.70
CA ARG A 28 2.31 -9.76 2.71
C ARG A 28 3.22 -10.52 3.68
N ASP A 29 4.51 -10.25 3.67
CA ASP A 29 5.48 -10.91 4.54
C ASP A 29 5.26 -10.55 6.03
N LYS A 30 4.64 -9.39 6.31
CA LYS A 30 4.17 -8.95 7.64
C LYS A 30 2.75 -9.41 7.98
N GLY A 31 2.11 -10.21 7.13
CA GLY A 31 0.77 -10.77 7.37
C GLY A 31 -0.40 -9.87 6.94
N LEU A 32 -0.15 -8.80 6.18
CA LEU A 32 -1.18 -7.94 5.62
C LEU A 32 -1.33 -8.18 4.11
N ILE A 33 -2.52 -8.57 3.66
CA ILE A 33 -2.80 -8.73 2.23
C ILE A 33 -3.24 -7.39 1.65
N LEU A 34 -2.45 -6.88 0.70
CA LEU A 34 -2.75 -5.69 -0.09
C LEU A 34 -2.83 -6.06 -1.57
N LEU A 35 -3.60 -5.28 -2.32
CA LEU A 35 -3.72 -5.41 -3.77
C LEU A 35 -3.12 -4.18 -4.44
N SER A 36 -2.31 -4.40 -5.48
CA SER A 36 -2.00 -3.36 -6.47
C SER A 36 -3.07 -3.35 -7.57
N CYS A 37 -3.34 -2.19 -8.15
CA CYS A 37 -4.26 -2.03 -9.29
C CYS A 37 -3.93 -0.80 -10.14
N GLY A 38 -4.83 -0.46 -11.07
CA GLY A 38 -4.67 0.66 -12.00
C GLY A 38 -3.95 0.27 -13.29
N PRO A 39 -4.02 1.11 -14.34
CA PRO A 39 -3.40 0.81 -15.64
C PRO A 39 -1.87 0.73 -15.57
N TYR A 40 -1.25 1.42 -14.60
CA TYR A 40 0.19 1.45 -14.39
C TYR A 40 0.65 0.60 -13.20
N TYR A 41 -0.25 -0.14 -12.54
CA TYR A 41 0.06 -0.96 -11.35
C TYR A 41 0.67 -0.19 -10.17
N ASN A 42 0.50 1.13 -10.11
CA ASN A 42 1.06 2.05 -9.10
C ASN A 42 0.07 2.40 -7.98
N VAL A 43 -1.08 1.73 -7.90
CA VAL A 43 -2.14 2.04 -6.94
C VAL A 43 -2.24 0.95 -5.88
N LEU A 44 -2.07 1.29 -4.60
CA LEU A 44 -2.37 0.43 -3.45
C LEU A 44 -3.86 0.55 -3.11
N ARG A 45 -4.60 -0.56 -3.16
CA ARG A 45 -6.04 -0.58 -2.87
C ARG A 45 -6.31 -1.09 -1.45
N ILE A 46 -6.99 -0.26 -0.64
CA ILE A 46 -7.42 -0.61 0.71
C ILE A 46 -8.92 -0.89 0.71
N LEU A 47 -9.25 -2.17 0.86
CA LEU A 47 -10.63 -2.68 0.81
C LEU A 47 -10.84 -3.69 1.94
N VAL A 48 -11.15 -3.15 3.12
CA VAL A 48 -11.47 -3.92 4.33
C VAL A 48 -12.98 -4.22 4.39
N PRO A 49 -13.40 -5.26 5.14
CA PRO A 49 -14.82 -5.50 5.43
C PRO A 49 -15.46 -4.30 6.15
N LEU A 50 -16.76 -4.06 5.93
CA LEU A 50 -17.48 -3.00 6.65
C LEU A 50 -17.66 -3.27 8.14
N THR A 51 -17.45 -4.52 8.57
CA THR A 51 -17.58 -4.98 9.96
C THR A 51 -16.22 -5.12 10.67
N ILE A 52 -15.14 -4.57 10.08
CA ILE A 52 -13.81 -4.64 10.68
C ILE A 52 -13.75 -3.79 11.96
N GLU A 53 -13.04 -4.25 12.97
CA GLU A 53 -12.83 -3.49 14.20
C GLU A 53 -11.77 -2.39 14.00
N ASP A 54 -11.94 -1.24 14.66
CA ASP A 54 -11.00 -0.11 14.58
C ASP A 54 -9.56 -0.50 14.92
N ALA A 55 -9.39 -1.42 15.88
CA ALA A 55 -8.07 -1.92 16.27
C ALA A 55 -7.36 -2.65 15.11
N GLN A 56 -8.09 -3.42 14.31
CA GLN A 56 -7.53 -4.12 13.15
C GLN A 56 -7.20 -3.15 12.01
N ILE A 57 -8.00 -2.09 11.82
CA ILE A 57 -7.67 -1.02 10.87
C ILE A 57 -6.34 -0.37 11.26
N ARG A 58 -6.18 -0.01 12.54
CA ARG A 58 -4.94 0.61 13.05
C ARG A 58 -3.73 -0.30 12.85
N GLN A 59 -3.87 -1.60 13.16
CA GLN A 59 -2.81 -2.57 12.91
C GLN A 59 -2.42 -2.65 11.43
N GLY A 60 -3.40 -2.68 10.51
CA GLY A 60 -3.12 -2.69 9.08
C GLY A 60 -2.40 -1.43 8.60
N LEU A 61 -2.82 -0.25 9.09
CA LEU A 61 -2.17 1.02 8.79
C LEU A 61 -0.74 1.11 9.34
N GLU A 62 -0.51 0.57 10.53
CA GLU A 62 0.83 0.48 11.13
C GLU A 62 1.77 -0.37 10.28
N ILE A 63 1.30 -1.54 9.81
CA ILE A 63 2.07 -2.39 8.89
C ILE A 63 2.40 -1.64 7.60
N ILE A 64 1.43 -0.90 7.03
CA ILE A 64 1.66 -0.09 5.83
C ILE A 64 2.74 0.98 6.09
N SER A 65 2.66 1.69 7.21
CA SER A 65 3.66 2.70 7.59
C SER A 65 5.06 2.11 7.64
N GLN A 66 5.21 0.96 8.32
CA GLN A 66 6.49 0.26 8.41
C GLN A 66 7.04 -0.14 7.03
N CYS A 67 6.18 -0.62 6.12
CA CYS A 67 6.61 -0.93 4.76
C CYS A 67 7.18 0.30 4.03
N PHE A 68 6.59 1.48 4.21
CA PHE A 68 7.11 2.72 3.62
C PHE A 68 8.41 3.20 4.28
N ASP A 69 8.54 3.08 5.59
CA ASP A 69 9.77 3.45 6.30
C ASP A 69 10.95 2.55 5.92
N GLU A 70 10.70 1.27 5.65
CA GLU A 70 11.70 0.33 5.17
C GLU A 70 12.06 0.51 3.68
N ALA A 71 11.10 0.95 2.85
CA ALA A 71 11.33 1.19 1.43
C ALA A 71 12.05 2.52 1.13
N LYS A 72 12.07 3.46 2.10
CA LYS A 72 12.80 4.73 2.01
C LYS A 72 14.31 4.62 2.31
N GLN A 73 14.82 3.41 2.61
CA GLN A 73 16.24 3.16 2.90
C GLN A 73 17.05 2.82 1.64
#